data_AF-A0A3B0YML0-F1
#
_entry.id   AF-A0A3B0YML0-F1
#
_cell.length_a   1.000
_cell.length_b   1.000
_cell.length_c   1.000
_cell.angle_alpha   90.00
_cell.angle_beta   90.00
_cell.angle_gamma   90.00
#
_symmetry.space_group_name_H-M   'P 1'
#
loop_
_entity.id
_entity.type
_entity.pdbx_description
1 polymer ?
#
loop_
_entity_poly.entity_id
_entity_poly.type
_entity_poly.pdbx_seq_one_letter_code
_entity_poly.pdbx_strand_id
1 'polypeptide(L)' 'MEIQSVPFTNNQGENDLRMTKVQQKISGCFRSMDGARIFCRVRSYLSTCRKQGMTATQALALLFQGKNPDFMKMDET' A
#
# COMPACT_ATOMS: atom_id res chain seq x y z
N MET A 1 25.17 -17.51 16.79
CA MET A 1 23.75 -17.28 17.14
C MET A 1 22.93 -18.04 16.12
N GLU A 2 22.64 -19.31 16.40
CA GLU A 2 21.85 -20.13 15.48
C GLU A 2 20.40 -19.67 15.56
N ILE A 3 19.88 -19.14 14.46
CA ILE A 3 18.49 -18.69 14.38
C ILE A 3 17.62 -19.95 14.34
N GLN A 4 17.08 -20.28 15.51
CA GLN A 4 16.06 -21.30 15.71
C GLN A 4 14.93 -21.10 14.69
N SER A 5 14.74 -22.11 13.83
CA SER A 5 13.68 -22.27 12.81
C SER A 5 12.66 -21.12 12.75
N VAL A 6 12.87 -20.15 11.86
CA VAL A 6 11.87 -19.10 11.61
C VAL A 6 10.67 -19.78 10.95
N PRO A 7 9.51 -19.85 11.62
CA PRO A 7 8.35 -20.50 11.03
C PRO A 7 7.89 -19.72 9.80
N PHE A 8 7.35 -20.41 8.80
CA PHE A 8 6.68 -19.74 7.69
C PHE A 8 5.53 -18.88 8.23
N THR A 9 5.53 -17.59 7.89
CA THR A 9 4.49 -16.65 8.33
C THR A 9 3.83 -16.00 7.13
N ASN A 10 2.53 -15.76 7.26
CA ASN A 10 1.79 -14.94 6.32
C ASN A 10 1.96 -13.45 6.67
N ASN A 11 3.18 -12.93 6.59
CA ASN A 11 3.52 -11.60 7.12
C ASN A 11 2.94 -10.46 6.26
N GLN A 12 2.72 -9.29 6.88
CA GLN A 12 2.08 -8.16 6.22
C GLN A 12 2.85 -7.66 4.98
N GLY A 13 4.19 -7.72 5.00
CA GLY A 13 5.02 -7.31 3.87
C GLY A 13 4.78 -8.14 2.61
N GLU A 14 4.68 -9.46 2.76
CA GLU A 14 4.35 -10.37 1.67
C GLU A 14 2.92 -10.11 1.16
N ASN A 15 1.96 -9.94 2.09
CA ASN A 15 0.55 -9.69 1.75
C ASN A 15 0.39 -8.42 0.91
N ASP A 16 1.11 -7.36 1.26
CA ASP A 16 1.09 -6.09 0.53
C ASP A 16 1.61 -6.25 -0.90
N LEU A 17 2.62 -7.11 -1.12
CA LEU A 17 3.24 -7.36 -2.44
C LEU A 17 2.46 -8.34 -3.33
N ARG A 18 1.69 -9.27 -2.75
CA ARG A 18 0.99 -10.33 -3.52
C ARG A 18 0.13 -9.76 -4.64
N MET A 19 -0.67 -8.73 -4.36
CA MET A 19 -1.54 -8.14 -5.38
C MET A 19 -0.77 -7.46 -6.50
N THR A 20 0.39 -6.86 -6.21
CA THR A 20 1.29 -6.32 -7.24
C THR A 20 1.80 -7.44 -8.13
N LYS A 21 2.14 -8.60 -7.56
CA LYS A 21 2.58 -9.77 -8.34
C LYS A 21 1.46 -10.36 -9.18
N VAL A 22 0.24 -10.42 -8.65
CA VAL A 22 -0.96 -10.83 -9.40
C VAL A 22 -1.23 -9.88 -10.55
N GLN A 23 -1.11 -8.56 -10.33
CA GLN A 23 -1.23 -7.57 -11.41
C GLN A 23 -0.17 -7.78 -12.49
N GLN A 24 1.08 -8.08 -12.10
CA GLN A 24 2.17 -8.32 -13.03
C GLN A 24 2.01 -9.62 -13.85
N LYS A 25 1.38 -10.66 -13.30
CA LYS A 25 1.35 -11.99 -13.91
C LYS A 25 0.01 -12.40 -14.52
N ILE A 26 -1.11 -11.94 -13.97
CA ILE A 26 -2.44 -12.52 -14.21
C ILE A 26 -3.47 -11.45 -14.56
N SER A 27 -3.53 -10.32 -13.85
CA SER A 27 -4.59 -9.31 -14.00
C SER A 27 -4.27 -8.28 -15.11
N GLY A 28 -3.98 -8.77 -16.31
CA GLY A 28 -3.77 -7.93 -17.50
C GLY A 28 -2.38 -7.30 -17.65
N CYS A 29 -1.48 -7.48 -16.67
CA CYS A 29 -0.10 -7.01 -16.69
C CYS A 29 0.05 -5.48 -16.77
N PHE A 30 1.25 -4.96 -16.51
CA PHE A 30 1.55 -3.54 -16.75
C PHE A 30 1.95 -3.35 -18.21
N ARG A 31 1.25 -2.45 -18.91
CA ARG A 31 1.56 -2.09 -20.31
C ARG A 31 2.66 -1.04 -20.43
N SER A 32 2.97 -0.34 -19.33
CA SER A 32 4.04 0.63 -19.25
C SER A 32 4.53 0.78 -17.81
N MET A 33 5.75 1.29 -17.65
CA MET A 33 6.30 1.61 -16.33
C MET A 33 5.52 2.72 -15.63
N ASP A 34 4.96 3.67 -16.39
CA ASP A 34 4.15 4.74 -15.80
C ASP A 34 2.85 4.21 -15.20
N GLY A 35 2.17 3.28 -15.90
CA GLY A 35 1.01 2.59 -15.35
C GLY A 35 1.35 1.81 -14.07
N ALA A 36 2.52 1.16 -14.03
CA ALA A 36 3.01 0.47 -12.84
C ALA A 36 3.26 1.44 -11.66
N ARG A 37 3.86 2.61 -11.93
CA ARG A 37 4.09 3.65 -10.91
C ARG A 37 2.78 4.19 -10.34
N ILE A 38 1.80 4.49 -11.20
CA ILE A 38 0.48 4.96 -10.78
C ILE A 38 -0.19 3.90 -9.89
N PHE A 39 -0.20 2.64 -10.33
CA PHE A 39 -0.77 1.54 -9.56
C PHE A 39 -0.12 1.43 -8.17
N CYS A 40 1.22 1.40 -8.11
CA CYS A 40 1.96 1.31 -6.86
C CYS A 40 1.70 2.50 -5.95
N ARG A 41 1.62 3.72 -6.49
CA ARG A 41 1.34 4.94 -5.71
C ARG A 41 -0.04 4.92 -5.06
N VAL A 42 -1.08 4.51 -5.79
CA VAL A 42 -2.44 4.40 -5.24
C VAL A 42 -2.49 3.32 -4.15
N ARG A 43 -1.90 2.15 -4.43
CA ARG A 43 -1.88 1.03 -3.49
C ARG A 43 -1.09 1.33 -2.22
N SER A 44 0.07 1.99 -2.33
CA SER A 44 0.88 2.36 -1.18
C SER A 44 0.14 3.36 -0.28
N TYR A 45 -0.49 4.38 -0.87
CA TYR A 45 -1.31 5.34 -0.13
C TYR A 45 -2.43 4.64 0.67
N LEU A 46 -3.20 3.76 0.03
CA LEU A 46 -4.28 3.03 0.70
C LEU A 46 -3.77 2.06 1.77
N SER A 47 -2.65 1.37 1.53
CA SER A 47 -2.02 0.49 2.54
C SER A 47 -1.58 1.29 3.76
N THR A 48 -0.96 2.45 3.56
CA THR A 48 -0.56 3.35 4.66
C THR A 48 -1.75 3.84 5.45
N CYS A 49 -2.82 4.31 4.79
CA CYS A 49 -4.04 4.74 5.49
C CYS A 49 -4.65 3.62 6.33
N ARG A 50 -4.72 2.39 5.77
CA ARG A 50 -5.23 1.22 6.49
C ARG A 50 -4.39 0.87 7.72
N LYS A 51 -3.05 0.98 7.62
CA LYS A 51 -2.13 0.76 8.75
C LYS A 51 -2.34 1.77 9.88
N GLN A 52 -2.85 2.95 9.56
CA GLN A 52 -3.20 4.01 10.51
C GLN A 52 -4.69 3.99 10.92
N GLY A 53 -5.37 2.85 10.73
CA GLY A 53 -6.76 2.67 11.17
C GLY A 53 -7.81 3.34 10.28
N MET A 54 -7.43 3.91 9.14
CA MET A 54 -8.35 4.59 8.21
C MET A 54 -8.87 3.63 7.14
N THR A 55 -10.17 3.68 6.85
CA THR A 55 -10.76 2.90 5.76
C THR A 55 -10.38 3.46 4.39
N ALA A 56 -10.37 2.62 3.35
CA ALA A 56 -10.06 3.06 1.98
C ALA A 56 -11.03 4.14 1.48
N THR A 57 -12.33 4.04 1.83
CA THR A 57 -13.35 5.02 1.45
C THR A 57 -13.07 6.38 2.08
N GLN A 58 -12.73 6.43 3.38
CA GLN A 58 -12.35 7.68 4.05
C GLN A 58 -11.10 8.30 3.44
N ALA A 59 -10.08 7.49 3.16
CA ALA A 59 -8.84 7.96 2.54
C ALA A 59 -9.10 8.57 1.16
N LEU A 60 -9.88 7.88 0.31
CA LEU A 60 -10.25 8.39 -1.01
C LEU A 60 -11.11 9.65 -0.92
N ALA A 61 -12.06 9.73 0.01
CA ALA A 61 -12.88 10.92 0.21
C ALA A 61 -12.03 12.14 0.59
N LEU A 62 -11.07 12.00 1.51
CA LEU A 62 -10.14 13.06 1.87
C LEU A 62 -9.25 13.47 0.69
N LEU A 63 -8.73 12.49 -0.06
CA LEU A 63 -7.91 12.73 -1.25
C LEU A 63 -8.65 13.58 -2.29
N PHE A 64 -9.91 13.25 -2.61
CA PHE A 64 -10.72 14.02 -3.56
C PHE A 64 -11.16 15.39 -3.02
N GLN A 65 -11.16 15.59 -1.69
CA GLN A 65 -11.35 16.90 -1.06
C GLN A 65 -10.05 17.73 -1.00
N GLY A 66 -8.92 17.19 -1.45
CA GLY A 66 -7.61 17.86 -1.35
C GLY A 66 -7.08 17.96 0.08
N LYS A 67 -7.55 17.10 0.99
CA LYS A 67 -7.13 17.08 2.41
C LYS A 67 -6.24 15.88 2.69
N ASN A 68 -5.23 16.09 3.53
CA ASN A 68 -4.38 15.00 4.01
C ASN A 68 -4.98 14.35 5.27
N PRO A 69 -4.81 13.03 5.46
CA PRO A 69 -5.07 12.38 6.74
C PRO A 69 -4.28 13.02 7.88
N ASP A 70 -4.83 13.00 9.10
CA ASP A 70 -4.21 13.66 10.26
C ASP A 70 -2.78 13.20 10.51
N PHE A 71 -2.51 11.89 10.39
CA PHE A 71 -1.17 11.31 10.57
C PHE A 71 -0.15 11.70 9.48
N MET A 72 -0.59 12.33 8.37
CA MET A 72 0.27 12.83 7.29
C MET A 72 0.50 14.35 7.39
N LYS A 73 -0.12 15.03 8.34
CA LYS A 73 0.15 16.45 8.59
C LYS A 73 1.59 16.56 9.07
N MET A 74 2.35 17.49 8.51
CA MET A 74 3.65 17.85 9.06
C MET A 74 3.37 18.68 10.31
N ASP A 75 3.96 18.30 11.44
CA ASP A 75 3.94 19.17 12.61
C ASP A 75 4.67 20.46 12.22
N GLU A 76 3.93 21.55 12.17
CA GLU A 76 4.50 22.89 12.01
C GLU A 76 5.34 23.14 13.27
N THR A 77 6.66 22.97 13.14
CA THR A 77 7.63 23.32 14.19
C THR A 77 7.81 24.83 14.23
#